data_AF-A0A954USS9-F1
#
_entry.id   AF-A0A954USS9-F1
#
_cell.length_a   1.000
_cell.length_b   1.000
_cell.length_c   1.000
_cell.angle_alpha   90.00
_cell.angle_beta   90.00
_cell.angle_gamma   90.00
#
_symmetry.space_group_name_H-M   'P 1'
#
loop_
_entity.id
_entity.type
_entity.pdbx_description
1 polymer ?
#
loop_
_entity_poly.entity_id
_entity_poly.type
_entity_poly.pdbx_seq_one_letter_code
_entity_poly.pdbx_strand_id
1 'polypeptide(L)'
;MPSTEARDREIVAGLRRGAASAWAALCDAYGQRVWRHLARIAGGDSHRLADLFQETMLAVARAGPQLAEDTKLWGWLSRVAHNQAALHWRKHYRQLETLNRATL
;
A
#
# COMPACT_ATOMS: atom_id res chain seq x y z
N MET A 1 16.53 -19.70 8.10
CA MET A 1 15.64 -18.62 7.60
C MET A 1 16.26 -18.08 6.32
N PRO A 2 15.54 -18.03 5.19
CA PRO A 2 16.07 -17.41 3.97
C PRO A 2 16.52 -15.97 4.25
N SER A 3 17.53 -15.49 3.52
CA SER A 3 17.92 -14.07 3.59
C SER A 3 16.72 -13.19 3.22
N THR A 4 16.65 -11.97 3.78
CA THR A 4 15.56 -11.03 3.48
C THR A 4 15.34 -10.87 1.98
N GLU A 5 16.43 -10.82 1.20
CA GLU A 5 16.36 -10.72 -0.26
C GLU A 5 15.79 -11.96 -0.95
N ALA A 6 16.11 -13.17 -0.46
CA ALA A 6 15.55 -14.41 -1.01
C ALA A 6 14.04 -14.47 -0.77
N ARG A 7 13.60 -14.15 0.47
CA ARG A 7 12.18 -14.06 0.81
C ARG A 7 11.45 -13.00 -0.02
N ASP A 8 12.05 -11.83 -0.21
CA ASP A 8 11.46 -10.76 -1.02
C ASP A 8 11.26 -11.21 -2.47
N ARG A 9 12.25 -11.91 -3.06
CA ARG A 9 12.15 -12.48 -4.41
C ARG A 9 11.04 -13.53 -4.51
N GLU A 10 10.90 -14.40 -3.51
CA GLU A 10 9.82 -15.40 -3.46
C GLU A 10 8.44 -14.74 -3.41
N ILE A 11 8.28 -13.71 -2.57
CA ILE A 11 7.04 -12.93 -2.49
C ILE A 11 6.75 -12.27 -3.85
N VAL A 12 7.72 -11.59 -4.46
CA VAL A 12 7.56 -10.96 -5.78
C VAL A 12 7.14 -11.97 -6.84
N ALA A 13 7.83 -13.11 -6.92
CA ALA A 13 7.52 -14.16 -7.88
C ALA A 13 6.11 -14.74 -7.67
N GLY A 14 5.68 -14.91 -6.42
CA GLY A 14 4.35 -15.41 -6.10
C GLY A 14 3.24 -14.40 -6.39
N LEU A 15 3.45 -13.11 -6.09
CA LEU A 15 2.50 -12.04 -6.42
C LEU A 15 2.31 -11.91 -7.94
N ARG A 16 3.38 -12.05 -8.72
CA ARG A 16 3.32 -12.08 -10.19
C ARG A 16 2.38 -13.18 -10.72
N ARG A 17 2.29 -14.30 -10.00
CA ARG A 17 1.41 -15.43 -10.34
C ARG A 17 0.03 -15.38 -9.68
N GLY A 18 -0.26 -14.35 -8.87
CA GLY A 18 -1.50 -14.27 -8.09
C GLY A 18 -1.62 -15.32 -6.99
N ALA A 19 -0.49 -15.84 -6.48
CA ALA A 19 -0.51 -16.89 -5.46
C ALA A 19 -0.97 -16.35 -4.09
N ALA A 20 -2.04 -16.93 -3.54
CA ALA A 20 -2.59 -16.54 -2.23
C ALA A 20 -1.57 -16.69 -1.08
N SER A 21 -0.68 -17.70 -1.15
CA SER A 21 0.39 -17.87 -0.16
C SER A 21 1.40 -16.74 -0.17
N ALA A 22 1.71 -16.17 -1.34
CA ALA A 22 2.60 -15.01 -1.45
C ALA A 22 1.94 -13.73 -0.94
N TRP A 23 0.63 -13.60 -1.12
CA TRP A 23 -0.15 -12.52 -0.51
C TRP A 23 -0.10 -12.59 1.03
N ALA A 24 -0.34 -13.77 1.60
CA ALA A 24 -0.22 -13.97 3.05
C ALA A 24 1.20 -13.64 3.56
N ALA A 25 2.24 -14.15 2.90
CA ALA A 25 3.62 -13.87 3.24
C ALA A 25 3.97 -12.38 3.16
N LEU A 26 3.42 -11.64 2.19
CA LEU A 26 3.55 -10.19 2.09
C LEU A 26 2.88 -9.49 3.28
N CYS A 27 1.64 -9.86 3.60
CA CYS A 27 0.90 -9.28 4.72
C CYS A 27 1.64 -9.48 6.04
N ASP A 28 2.13 -10.69 6.29
CA ASP A 28 2.85 -11.04 7.53
C ASP A 28 4.18 -10.29 7.64
N ALA A 29 4.96 -10.22 6.56
CA ALA A 29 6.29 -9.62 6.58
C ALA A 29 6.27 -8.08 6.50
N TYR A 30 5.27 -7.49 5.82
CA TYR A 30 5.27 -6.08 5.45
C TYR A 30 4.06 -5.27 5.91
N GLY A 31 2.94 -5.91 6.31
CA GLY A 31 1.70 -5.21 6.67
C GLY A 31 1.93 -4.14 7.74
N GLN A 32 2.56 -4.49 8.86
CA GLN A 32 2.87 -3.53 9.92
C GLN A 32 3.82 -2.42 9.46
N ARG A 33 4.78 -2.73 8.57
CA ARG A 33 5.74 -1.77 8.03
C ARG A 33 5.05 -0.75 7.10
N VAL A 34 4.12 -1.22 6.26
CA VAL A 34 3.27 -0.37 5.41
C VAL A 34 2.39 0.52 6.29
N TRP A 35 1.73 -0.04 7.31
CA TRP A 35 0.93 0.72 8.27
C TRP A 35 1.71 1.88 8.91
N ARG A 36 2.89 1.59 9.48
CA ARG A 36 3.76 2.61 10.09
C ARG A 36 4.23 3.66 9.08
N HIS A 37 4.51 3.24 7.85
CA HIS A 37 4.90 4.16 6.79
C HIS A 37 3.75 5.11 6.42
N LEU A 38 2.53 4.60 6.28
CA LEU A 38 1.34 5.40 6.04
C LEU A 38 1.06 6.37 7.18
N ALA A 39 1.11 5.91 8.43
CA ALA A 39 0.93 6.77 9.62
C ALA A 39 1.91 7.95 9.61
N ARG A 40 3.16 7.71 9.20
CA ARG A 40 4.19 8.76 9.13
C ARG A 40 3.93 9.79 8.04
N ILE A 41 3.33 9.41 6.90
CA ILE A 41 3.12 10.33 5.76
C ILE A 41 1.71 10.92 5.69
N ALA A 42 0.72 10.30 6.33
CA ALA A 42 -0.68 10.72 6.32
C ALA A 42 -1.19 11.23 7.68
N GLY A 43 -0.41 11.09 8.76
CA GLY A 43 -0.78 11.52 10.11
C GLY A 43 -1.54 10.46 10.92
N GLY A 44 -2.07 10.88 12.07
CA GLY A 44 -2.48 9.98 13.17
C GLY A 44 -3.98 9.72 13.33
N ASP A 45 -4.85 10.14 12.41
CA ASP A 45 -6.27 9.75 12.46
C ASP A 45 -6.40 8.25 12.16
N SER A 46 -6.80 7.47 13.17
CA SER A 46 -6.79 6.01 13.09
C SER A 46 -7.82 5.43 12.13
N HIS A 47 -8.98 6.08 11.95
CA HIS A 47 -10.00 5.63 11.00
C HIS A 47 -9.52 5.88 9.58
N ARG A 48 -9.03 7.09 9.31
CA ARG A 48 -8.48 7.44 8.00
C ARG A 48 -7.30 6.56 7.62
N LEU A 49 -6.43 6.26 8.58
CA LEU A 49 -5.28 5.41 8.37
C LEU A 49 -5.69 3.96 8.04
N ALA A 50 -6.74 3.44 8.68
CA ALA A 50 -7.27 2.11 8.38
C ALA A 50 -7.81 2.02 6.94
N ASP A 51 -8.60 3.01 6.52
CA ASP A 51 -9.11 3.09 5.15
C ASP A 51 -7.98 3.17 4.13
N LEU A 52 -7.02 4.07 4.37
CA LEU A 52 -5.87 4.25 3.49
C LEU A 52 -4.99 2.99 3.41
N PHE A 53 -4.82 2.27 4.53
CA PHE A 53 -4.12 0.99 4.56
C PHE A 53 -4.86 -0.04 3.71
N GLN A 54 -6.17 -0.17 3.84
CA GLN A 54 -6.97 -1.10 3.04
C GLN A 54 -6.89 -0.77 1.54
N GLU A 55 -7.05 0.50 1.17
CA GLU A 55 -6.90 0.97 -0.23
C GLU A 55 -5.51 0.64 -0.79
N THR A 56 -4.47 0.82 0.03
CA THR A 56 -3.08 0.47 -0.30
C THR A 56 -2.92 -1.02 -0.55
N MET A 57 -3.39 -1.87 0.36
CA MET A 57 -3.27 -3.33 0.19
C MET A 57 -4.04 -3.79 -1.06
N LEU A 58 -5.23 -3.25 -1.31
CA LEU A 58 -5.98 -3.53 -2.54
C LEU A 58 -5.23 -3.09 -3.82
N ALA A 59 -4.54 -1.94 -3.78
CA ALA A 59 -3.72 -1.49 -4.89
C ALA A 59 -2.49 -2.39 -5.12
N VAL A 60 -1.84 -2.83 -4.04
CA VAL A 60 -0.74 -3.82 -4.08
C VAL A 60 -1.22 -5.12 -4.72
N ALA A 61 -2.35 -5.67 -4.28
CA ALA A 61 -2.90 -6.91 -4.83
C ALA A 61 -3.20 -6.81 -6.33
N ARG A 62 -3.79 -5.69 -6.78
CA ARG A 62 -4.09 -5.46 -8.21
C ARG A 62 -2.85 -5.27 -9.07
N ALA A 63 -1.79 -4.64 -8.54
CA ALA A 63 -0.56 -4.36 -9.28
C ALA A 63 0.46 -5.50 -9.22
N GLY A 64 0.33 -6.42 -8.25
CA GLY A 64 1.23 -7.57 -8.05
C GLY A 64 1.54 -8.39 -9.32
N PRO A 65 0.54 -8.74 -10.16
CA PRO A 65 0.76 -9.48 -11.41
C PRO A 65 1.71 -8.79 -12.41
N GLN A 66 1.87 -7.48 -12.33
CA GLN A 66 2.64 -6.65 -13.28
C GLN A 66 4.05 -6.32 -12.78
N LEU A 67 4.45 -6.81 -11.60
CA LEU A 67 5.77 -6.55 -11.03
C LEU A 67 6.91 -7.06 -11.90
N ALA A 68 8.01 -6.34 -12.04
CA ALA A 68 9.23 -6.91 -12.62
C ALA A 68 9.86 -7.94 -11.66
N GLU A 69 10.57 -8.94 -12.18
CA GLU A 69 11.17 -10.02 -11.37
C GLU A 69 12.23 -9.52 -10.39
N ASP A 70 12.96 -8.48 -10.77
CA ASP A 70 14.02 -7.83 -9.98
C ASP A 70 13.49 -6.73 -9.04
N THR A 71 12.17 -6.59 -8.91
CA THR A 71 11.54 -5.56 -8.07
C THR A 71 12.06 -5.65 -6.63
N LYS A 72 12.59 -4.53 -6.12
CA LYS A 72 12.87 -4.37 -4.69
C LYS A 72 11.55 -4.17 -3.94
N LEU A 73 11.10 -5.22 -3.25
CA LEU A 73 9.76 -5.31 -2.68
C LEU A 73 9.39 -4.10 -1.80
N TRP A 74 10.26 -3.72 -0.85
CA TRP A 74 9.98 -2.54 -0.02
C TRP A 74 9.92 -1.23 -0.82
N GLY A 75 10.84 -1.04 -1.77
CA GLY A 75 10.86 0.16 -2.61
C GLY A 75 9.54 0.31 -3.37
N TRP A 76 9.04 -0.78 -3.94
CA TRP A 76 7.75 -0.80 -4.60
C TRP A 76 6.57 -0.57 -3.66
N LEU A 77 6.52 -1.27 -2.51
CA LEU A 77 5.45 -1.10 -1.51
C LEU A 77 5.34 0.33 -1.01
N SER A 78 6.48 0.95 -0.66
CA SER A 78 6.51 2.33 -0.20
C SER A 78 6.02 3.32 -1.26
N ARG A 79 6.33 3.07 -2.55
CA ARG A 79 5.80 3.85 -3.66
C ARG A 79 4.29 3.71 -3.82
N VAL A 80 3.75 2.49 -3.73
CA VAL A 80 2.28 2.27 -3.79
C VAL A 80 1.60 3.00 -2.64
N ALA A 81 2.12 2.87 -1.42
CA ALA A 81 1.60 3.55 -0.22
C ALA A 81 1.61 5.08 -0.38
N HIS A 82 2.71 5.65 -0.88
CA HIS A 82 2.81 7.08 -1.16
C HIS A 82 1.76 7.53 -2.19
N ASN A 83 1.59 6.79 -3.28
CA ASN A 83 0.61 7.10 -4.32
C ASN A 83 -0.82 7.07 -3.78
N GLN A 84 -1.16 6.10 -2.93
CA GLN A 84 -2.48 6.05 -2.29
C GLN A 84 -2.68 7.21 -1.31
N ALA A 85 -1.67 7.56 -0.50
CA ALA A 85 -1.77 8.71 0.40
C ALA A 85 -2.03 10.01 -0.38
N ALA A 86 -1.33 10.22 -1.50
CA ALA A 86 -1.54 11.38 -2.38
C ALA A 86 -2.93 11.37 -3.05
N LEU A 87 -3.45 10.21 -3.45
CA LEU A 87 -4.82 10.08 -3.97
C LEU A 87 -5.87 10.41 -2.90
N HIS A 88 -5.68 9.89 -1.69
CA HIS A 88 -6.57 10.10 -0.57
C HIS A 88 -6.67 11.59 -0.19
N TRP A 89 -5.54 12.29 -0.10
CA TRP A 89 -5.53 13.74 0.15
C TRP A 89 -6.23 14.53 -0.96
N ARG A 90 -5.97 14.20 -2.23
CA ARG A 90 -6.67 14.86 -3.36
C ARG A 90 -8.19 14.65 -3.32
N LYS A 91 -8.67 13.51 -2.82
CA LYS A 91 -10.12 13.27 -2.63
C LYS A 91 -10.66 14.10 -1.47
N HIS A 92 -9.93 14.14 -0.35
CA HIS A 92 -10.35 14.86 0.85
C HIS A 92 -10.46 16.37 0.61
N TYR A 93 -9.47 16.99 -0.03
CA TYR A 93 -9.52 18.43 -0.35
C TYR A 93 -10.68 18.77 -1.30
N ARG A 94 -10.95 17.95 -2.32
CA ARG A 94 -12.10 18.16 -3.24
C ARG A 94 -13.45 18.05 -2.53
N GLN A 95 -13.58 17.16 -1.55
CA GLN A 95 -14.79 17.06 -0.73
C GLN A 95 -14.99 18.29 0.15
N LEU A 96 -13.92 18.78 0.79
CA LEU A 96 -13.97 20.02 1.58
C LEU A 96 -14.35 21.23 0.73
N GLU A 97 -13.80 21.36 -0.48
CA GLU A 97 -14.17 22.43 -1.43
C GLU A 97 -15.64 22.36 -1.85
N THR A 98 -16.17 21.15 -2.08
CA THR A 98 -17.57 20.94 -2.48
C THR A 98 -18.52 21.27 -1.33
N LEU A 99 -18.19 20.85 -0.11
CA LEU A 99 -18.95 21.19 1.10
C LEU A 99 -18.96 22.70 1.33
N ASN A 100 -17.83 23.37 1.17
CA ASN A 100 -17.74 24.82 1.36
C ASN A 100 -18.55 25.60 0.30
N ARG A 101 -18.64 25.08 -0.93
CA ARG A 101 -19.48 25.66 -2.00
C ARG A 101 -20.97 25.41 -1.85
N ALA A 102 -21.38 24.30 -1.22
CA ALA A 102 -22.79 23.98 -1.00
C ALA A 102 -23.40 24.67 0.23
N THR A 103 -22.57 25.32 1.04
CA THR A 103 -22.97 26.03 2.28
C THR A 103 -23.03 27.56 2.09
N LEU A 104 -22.88 28.05 0.85
CA LEU A 104 -23.06 29.45 0.41
C LEU A 104 -24.22 29.52 -0.59
#